data_AF-A0A502TAC9-F1
#
_entry.id   AF-A0A502TAC9-F1
#
_cell.length_a   1.000
_cell.length_b   1.000
_cell.length_c   1.000
_cell.angle_alpha   90.00
_cell.angle_beta   90.00
_cell.angle_gamma   90.00
#
_symmetry.space_group_name_H-M   'P 1'
#
loop_
_entity.id
_entity.type
_entity.pdbx_description
1 polymer ?
#
loop_
_entity_poly.entity_id
_entity_poly.type
_entity_poly.pdbx_seq_one_letter_code
_entity_poly.pdbx_strand_id
1 'polypeptide(L)'
;MGELIMSAPVAGLISKNKITAEDVTVLRREVFADGVVSRGEAEALFALDQTARDKCGEWAPFFVEAVTDYIVHQEKPEGYISEQNADWLVRTVSRDGMVDGRTELELLVHVLEEARSSPSELSAYVLEQVAHAVIDGKGPLMHGGSLVPGHIAKAEVDLLRRILYAYGGDGNIAISKAEAEVLFRINDRTAAADNDPSWSDLFVKAIANYVMCSTGYEPPTREVALRHENFLDEAAPTLGGFFSRMVSGGFAAILEAYHSPGDIEAEWEARNRAAEALARRAETIDASEAEWLAERVGGGRRPLRDNERALLTLIKHAAPEIHPTLKPLLEKVA
;
A
#
# COMPACT_ATOMS: atom_id res chain seq x y z
N MET A 1 29.09 14.76 4.17
CA MET A 1 29.20 15.64 2.99
C MET A 1 29.95 14.86 1.92
N GLY A 2 29.22 14.17 1.04
CA GLY A 2 29.82 13.61 -0.17
C GLY A 2 30.04 14.75 -1.15
N GLU A 3 31.22 14.81 -1.77
CA GLU A 3 31.47 15.76 -2.85
C GLU A 3 30.51 15.43 -4.00
N LEU A 4 29.69 16.42 -4.38
CA LEU A 4 28.90 16.40 -5.61
C LEU A 4 29.86 16.42 -6.81
N ILE A 5 30.41 15.26 -7.17
CA ILE A 5 31.13 15.11 -8.44
C ILE A 5 30.06 14.97 -9.52
N MET A 6 29.50 16.11 -9.95
CA MET A 6 28.63 16.13 -11.11
C MET A 6 29.48 15.82 -12.34
N SER A 7 29.22 14.70 -13.02
CA SER A 7 29.88 14.41 -14.30
C SER A 7 29.56 15.55 -15.30
N ALA A 8 30.51 15.85 -16.19
CA ALA A 8 30.36 16.92 -17.18
C ALA A 8 29.04 16.87 -18.00
N PRO A 9 28.52 15.69 -18.40
CA PRO A 9 27.22 15.63 -19.07
C PRO A 9 26.02 15.98 -18.18
N VAL A 10 26.00 15.63 -16.88
CA VAL A 10 24.91 16.04 -15.97
C VAL A 10 24.83 17.57 -15.89
N ALA A 11 25.97 18.25 -15.75
CA ALA A 11 26.02 19.71 -15.73
C ALA A 11 25.55 20.34 -17.06
N GLY A 12 25.87 19.70 -18.19
CA GLY A 12 25.40 20.12 -19.51
C GLY A 12 23.89 19.96 -19.70
N LEU A 13 23.29 18.92 -19.12
CA LEU A 13 21.85 18.65 -19.22
C LEU A 13 20.99 19.56 -18.34
N ILE A 14 21.47 19.97 -17.16
CA ILE A 14 20.75 20.93 -16.32
C ILE A 14 20.52 22.27 -17.06
N SER A 15 21.43 22.66 -17.95
CA SER A 15 21.26 23.85 -18.78
C SER A 15 20.23 23.69 -19.89
N LYS A 16 19.93 22.46 -20.29
CA LYS A 16 18.94 22.10 -21.31
C LYS A 16 17.64 21.77 -20.59
N ASN A 17 16.63 22.60 -20.74
CA ASN A 17 15.30 22.38 -20.14
C ASN A 17 14.50 21.21 -20.78
N LYS A 18 15.20 20.25 -21.40
CA LYS A 18 14.68 19.11 -22.14
C LYS A 18 15.62 17.93 -22.04
N ILE A 19 15.07 16.74 -21.79
CA ILE A 19 15.78 15.46 -21.76
C ILE A 19 15.34 14.62 -22.97
N THR A 20 16.31 14.22 -23.80
CA THR A 20 16.10 13.36 -24.98
C THR A 20 16.50 11.91 -24.71
N ALA A 21 16.10 10.99 -25.61
CA ALA A 21 16.45 9.57 -25.48
C ALA A 21 17.97 9.33 -25.60
N GLU A 22 18.67 10.14 -26.40
CA GLU A 22 20.13 10.14 -26.48
C GLU A 22 20.76 10.54 -25.14
N ASP A 23 20.20 11.56 -24.47
CA ASP A 23 20.67 12.00 -23.15
C ASP A 23 20.50 10.89 -22.11
N VAL A 24 19.35 10.19 -22.10
CA VAL A 24 19.10 9.02 -21.24
C VAL A 24 20.13 7.92 -21.49
N THR A 25 20.47 7.65 -22.75
CA THR A 25 21.46 6.63 -23.12
C THR A 25 22.85 6.98 -22.58
N VAL A 26 23.23 8.26 -22.66
CA VAL A 26 24.51 8.73 -22.10
C VAL A 26 24.51 8.61 -20.58
N LEU A 27 23.47 9.12 -19.92
CA LEU A 27 23.34 9.06 -18.46
C LEU A 27 23.38 7.62 -17.94
N ARG A 28 22.68 6.70 -18.60
CA ARG A 28 22.68 5.28 -18.21
C ARG A 28 24.07 4.65 -18.28
N ARG A 29 24.88 5.01 -19.28
CA ARG A 29 26.26 4.51 -19.38
C ARG A 29 27.16 5.03 -18.28
N GLU A 30 26.88 6.22 -17.75
CA GLU A 30 27.66 6.82 -16.68
C GLU A 30 27.22 6.32 -15.31
N VAL A 31 25.93 6.41 -15.01
CA VAL A 31 25.35 6.05 -13.69
C VAL A 31 25.55 4.58 -13.35
N PHE A 32 25.62 3.70 -14.34
CA PHE A 32 25.88 2.28 -14.14
C PHE A 32 27.30 1.86 -14.54
N ALA A 33 28.23 2.81 -14.76
CA ALA A 33 29.57 2.52 -15.28
C ALA A 33 30.40 1.63 -14.35
N ASP A 34 30.30 1.85 -13.05
CA ASP A 34 30.98 1.09 -12.01
C ASP A 34 30.09 0.01 -11.38
N GLY A 35 28.85 -0.12 -11.88
CA GLY A 35 27.86 -1.11 -11.45
C GLY A 35 27.15 -0.79 -10.14
N VAL A 36 27.32 0.42 -9.59
CA VAL A 36 26.69 0.85 -8.33
C VAL A 36 26.20 2.27 -8.46
N VAL A 37 24.91 2.52 -8.20
CA VAL A 37 24.39 3.90 -8.15
C VAL A 37 24.74 4.54 -6.81
N SER A 38 25.48 5.64 -6.84
CA SER A 38 25.83 6.41 -5.65
C SER A 38 24.75 7.43 -5.27
N ARG A 39 24.78 7.89 -4.01
CA ARG A 39 23.92 8.98 -3.52
C ARG A 39 24.04 10.26 -4.36
N GLY A 40 25.26 10.62 -4.76
CA GLY A 40 25.51 11.82 -5.56
C GLY A 40 24.87 11.73 -6.95
N GLU A 41 24.87 10.54 -7.55
CA GLU A 41 24.20 10.28 -8.83
C GLU A 41 22.68 10.31 -8.67
N ALA A 42 22.13 9.71 -7.61
CA ALA A 42 20.70 9.80 -7.33
C ALA A 42 20.26 11.27 -7.13
N GLU A 43 20.99 12.05 -6.33
CA GLU A 43 20.74 13.49 -6.12
C GLU A 43 20.81 14.29 -7.44
N ALA A 44 21.75 13.94 -8.33
CA ALA A 44 21.85 14.54 -9.66
C ALA A 44 20.65 14.18 -10.57
N LEU A 45 20.18 12.95 -10.51
CA LEU A 45 18.98 12.51 -11.25
C LEU A 45 17.72 13.24 -10.75
N PHE A 46 17.56 13.43 -9.44
CA PHE A 46 16.47 14.24 -8.88
C PHE A 46 16.55 15.70 -9.36
N ALA A 47 17.74 16.29 -9.36
CA ALA A 47 17.92 17.66 -9.85
C ALA A 47 17.54 17.79 -11.34
N LEU A 48 17.87 16.79 -12.16
CA LEU A 48 17.45 16.74 -13.57
C LEU A 48 15.92 16.59 -13.71
N ASP A 49 15.30 15.69 -12.93
CA ASP A 49 13.85 15.49 -13.00
C ASP A 49 13.06 16.76 -12.65
N GLN A 50 13.53 17.50 -11.65
CA GLN A 50 12.91 18.73 -11.15
C GLN A 50 13.16 19.95 -12.05
N THR A 51 14.26 19.98 -12.80
CA THR A 51 14.61 21.12 -13.66
C THR A 51 14.07 20.99 -15.08
N ALA A 52 14.00 19.76 -15.62
CA ALA A 52 13.56 19.53 -16.99
C ALA A 52 12.04 19.57 -17.15
N ARG A 53 11.54 20.43 -18.05
CA ARG A 53 10.11 20.54 -18.38
C ARG A 53 9.63 19.53 -19.41
N ASP A 54 10.48 19.18 -20.38
CA ASP A 54 10.15 18.24 -21.46
C ASP A 54 11.03 17.01 -21.32
N LYS A 55 10.42 15.86 -21.04
CA LYS A 55 11.12 14.60 -20.73
C LYS A 55 10.63 13.53 -21.69
N CYS A 56 11.55 12.82 -22.34
CA CYS A 56 11.20 11.70 -23.21
C CYS A 56 10.62 10.52 -22.41
N GLY A 57 9.96 9.57 -23.10
CA GLY A 57 9.28 8.45 -22.43
C GLY A 57 10.22 7.49 -21.70
N GLU A 58 11.49 7.45 -22.11
CA GLU A 58 12.55 6.62 -21.54
C GLU A 58 13.10 7.18 -20.22
N TRP A 59 12.85 8.46 -19.93
CA TRP A 59 13.37 9.11 -18.73
C TRP A 59 12.80 8.49 -17.45
N ALA A 60 11.47 8.35 -17.37
CA ALA A 60 10.83 7.86 -16.15
C ALA A 60 11.27 6.43 -15.79
N PRO A 61 11.29 5.43 -16.71
CA PRO A 61 11.83 4.10 -16.42
C PRO A 61 13.28 4.12 -15.95
N PHE A 62 14.15 4.90 -16.61
CA PHE A 62 15.56 5.00 -16.23
C PHE A 62 15.75 5.63 -14.84
N PHE A 63 15.05 6.74 -14.58
CA PHE A 63 15.10 7.44 -13.30
C PHE A 63 14.64 6.54 -12.16
N VAL A 64 13.51 5.86 -12.33
CA VAL A 64 12.95 4.95 -11.34
C VAL A 64 13.92 3.80 -11.06
N GLU A 65 14.44 3.14 -12.10
CA GLU A 65 15.40 2.04 -11.96
C GLU A 65 16.67 2.46 -11.20
N ALA A 66 17.30 3.57 -11.62
CA ALA A 66 18.57 4.00 -11.03
C ALA A 66 18.42 4.42 -9.56
N VAL A 67 17.35 5.14 -9.22
CA VAL A 67 17.14 5.59 -7.84
C VAL A 67 16.70 4.42 -6.94
N THR A 68 15.89 3.49 -7.45
CA THR A 68 15.55 2.27 -6.71
C THR A 68 16.78 1.42 -6.44
N ASP A 69 17.71 1.28 -7.40
CA ASP A 69 18.95 0.54 -7.18
C ASP A 69 19.76 1.11 -6.01
N TYR A 70 19.94 2.44 -5.98
CA TYR A 70 20.61 3.12 -4.86
C TYR A 70 19.91 2.86 -3.51
N ILE A 71 18.59 3.07 -3.44
CA ILE A 71 17.83 3.04 -2.19
C ILE A 71 17.66 1.62 -1.64
N VAL A 72 17.43 0.64 -2.52
CA VAL A 72 17.06 -0.71 -2.13
C VAL A 72 18.26 -1.66 -2.13
N HIS A 73 19.14 -1.60 -3.13
CA HIS A 73 20.19 -2.60 -3.31
C HIS A 73 21.55 -2.19 -2.74
N GLN A 74 21.89 -0.90 -2.80
CA GLN A 74 23.24 -0.45 -2.42
C GLN A 74 23.37 -0.13 -0.93
N GLU A 75 22.29 0.30 -0.28
CA GLU A 75 22.31 0.61 1.13
C GLU A 75 22.05 -0.63 2.00
N LYS A 76 22.84 -0.76 3.07
CA LYS A 76 22.79 -1.95 3.92
C LYS A 76 21.75 -1.80 5.03
N PRO A 77 20.96 -2.85 5.33
CA PRO A 77 20.96 -4.16 4.68
C PRO A 77 20.25 -4.14 3.32
N GLU A 78 20.83 -4.84 2.34
CA GLU A 78 20.27 -4.96 0.98
C GLU A 78 18.82 -5.44 1.01
N GLY A 79 17.95 -4.78 0.25
CA GLY A 79 16.52 -5.02 0.21
C GLY A 79 15.75 -4.34 1.34
N TYR A 80 16.38 -3.57 2.23
CA TYR A 80 15.70 -2.86 3.32
C TYR A 80 15.83 -1.35 3.17
N ILE A 81 14.71 -0.66 3.33
CA ILE A 81 14.69 0.79 3.42
C ILE A 81 14.77 1.16 4.89
N SER A 82 15.81 1.90 5.27
CA SER A 82 15.91 2.46 6.62
C SER A 82 14.99 3.67 6.80
N GLU A 83 14.60 3.98 8.04
CA GLU A 83 13.86 5.21 8.37
C GLU A 83 14.55 6.47 7.84
N GLN A 84 15.88 6.54 7.95
CA GLN A 84 16.66 7.68 7.46
C GLN A 84 16.57 7.85 5.93
N ASN A 85 16.49 6.74 5.19
CA ASN A 85 16.40 6.76 3.74
C ASN A 85 15.00 7.07 3.27
N ALA A 86 13.98 6.52 3.95
CA ALA A 86 12.59 6.90 3.75
C ALA A 86 12.41 8.40 3.97
N ASP A 87 12.93 8.94 5.08
CA ASP A 87 12.90 10.38 5.37
C ASP A 87 13.60 11.21 4.30
N TRP A 88 14.78 10.77 3.85
CA TRP A 88 15.51 11.46 2.79
C TRP A 88 14.75 11.43 1.46
N LEU A 89 14.21 10.27 1.06
CA LEU A 89 13.44 10.10 -0.16
C LEU A 89 12.21 11.02 -0.14
N VAL A 90 11.42 10.96 0.94
CA VAL A 90 10.24 11.81 1.13
C VAL A 90 10.62 13.29 1.04
N ARG A 91 11.68 13.74 1.72
CA ARG A 91 12.11 15.15 1.64
C ARG A 91 12.59 15.57 0.26
N THR A 92 13.07 14.63 -0.55
CA THR A 92 13.61 14.92 -1.89
C THR A 92 12.49 15.06 -2.92
N VAL A 93 11.45 14.23 -2.81
CA VAL A 93 10.30 14.23 -3.75
C VAL A 93 9.12 15.10 -3.31
N SER A 94 9.09 15.49 -2.02
CA SER A 94 7.98 16.24 -1.44
C SER A 94 8.30 17.72 -1.32
N ARG A 95 7.38 18.57 -1.79
CA ARG A 95 7.34 20.00 -1.45
C ARG A 95 6.03 20.31 -0.73
N ASP A 96 6.16 20.89 0.47
CA ASP A 96 5.03 21.21 1.35
C ASP A 96 4.09 20.02 1.64
N GLY A 97 4.63 18.80 1.67
CA GLY A 97 3.88 17.56 1.95
C GLY A 97 3.30 16.87 0.72
N MET A 98 3.48 17.42 -0.48
CA MET A 98 2.96 16.89 -1.74
C MET A 98 4.08 16.47 -2.69
N VAL A 99 3.90 15.36 -3.39
CA VAL A 99 4.79 14.98 -4.50
C VAL A 99 4.54 15.90 -5.71
N ASP A 100 5.60 16.38 -6.35
CA ASP A 100 5.49 17.34 -7.45
C ASP A 100 5.11 16.66 -8.78
N GLY A 101 5.70 15.50 -9.08
CA GLY A 101 5.61 14.83 -10.37
C GLY A 101 5.03 13.42 -10.35
N ARG A 102 4.52 12.97 -11.52
CA ARG A 102 4.09 11.57 -11.71
C ARG A 102 5.27 10.60 -11.66
N THR A 103 6.43 11.00 -12.17
CA THR A 103 7.66 10.21 -12.13
C THR A 103 8.08 9.92 -10.69
N GLU A 104 8.03 10.92 -9.81
CA GLU A 104 8.39 10.79 -8.40
C GLU A 104 7.38 9.92 -7.64
N LEU A 105 6.08 10.04 -7.94
CA LEU A 105 5.07 9.14 -7.36
C LEU A 105 5.29 7.68 -7.80
N GLU A 106 5.59 7.45 -9.08
CA GLU A 106 5.91 6.11 -9.57
C GLU A 106 7.19 5.56 -8.92
N LEU A 107 8.21 6.40 -8.71
CA LEU A 107 9.40 6.02 -7.94
C LEU A 107 9.03 5.53 -6.54
N LEU A 108 8.21 6.29 -5.80
CA LEU A 108 7.80 5.91 -4.45
C LEU A 108 7.09 4.55 -4.41
N VAL A 109 6.17 4.31 -5.36
CA VAL A 109 5.46 3.03 -5.46
C VAL A 109 6.43 1.91 -5.81
N HIS A 110 7.30 2.12 -6.79
CA HIS A 110 8.25 1.11 -7.23
C HIS A 110 9.27 0.74 -6.15
N VAL A 111 9.75 1.73 -5.39
CA VAL A 111 10.65 1.52 -4.24
C VAL A 111 9.97 0.65 -3.17
N LEU A 112 8.68 0.85 -2.90
CA LEU A 112 7.93 -0.01 -1.99
C LEU A 112 7.75 -1.42 -2.56
N GLU A 113 7.50 -1.55 -3.88
CA GLU A 113 7.30 -2.83 -4.56
C GLU A 113 8.57 -3.70 -4.57
N GLU A 114 9.74 -3.07 -4.72
CA GLU A 114 11.03 -3.76 -4.79
C GLU A 114 11.64 -4.07 -3.40
N ALA A 115 11.38 -3.22 -2.40
CA ALA A 115 11.91 -3.42 -1.06
C ALA A 115 11.34 -4.68 -0.40
N ARG A 116 12.17 -5.41 0.35
CA ARG A 116 11.76 -6.54 1.21
C ARG A 116 11.16 -6.08 2.54
N SER A 117 11.47 -4.86 2.97
CA SER A 117 10.90 -4.19 4.15
C SER A 117 11.15 -2.68 4.03
N SER A 118 10.18 -1.89 4.48
CA SER A 118 10.27 -0.43 4.62
C SER A 118 9.44 0.05 5.81
N PRO A 119 9.70 1.27 6.30
CA PRO A 119 8.93 1.86 7.39
C PRO A 119 7.47 2.09 6.97
N SER A 120 6.54 1.81 7.88
CA SER A 120 5.10 1.99 7.65
C SER A 120 4.70 3.44 7.33
N GLU A 121 5.53 4.39 7.76
CA GLU A 121 5.39 5.81 7.52
C GLU A 121 5.62 6.15 6.05
N LEU A 122 6.48 5.40 5.34
CA LEU A 122 6.70 5.58 3.91
C LEU A 122 5.47 5.14 3.13
N SER A 123 4.95 3.94 3.36
CA SER A 123 3.73 3.46 2.69
C SER A 123 2.52 4.36 3.00
N ALA A 124 2.34 4.75 4.26
CA ALA A 124 1.31 5.70 4.66
C ALA A 124 1.45 7.06 3.95
N TYR A 125 2.68 7.56 3.79
CA TYR A 125 2.93 8.79 3.02
C TYR A 125 2.53 8.64 1.55
N VAL A 126 2.83 7.51 0.89
CA VAL A 126 2.41 7.28 -0.50
C VAL A 126 0.89 7.18 -0.61
N LEU A 127 0.22 6.49 0.32
CA LEU A 127 -1.25 6.45 0.38
C LEU A 127 -1.84 7.85 0.59
N GLU A 128 -1.19 8.70 1.38
CA GLU A 128 -1.60 10.09 1.59
C GLU A 128 -1.60 10.89 0.28
N GLN A 129 -0.66 10.64 -0.64
CA GLN A 129 -0.65 11.29 -1.96
C GLN A 129 -1.87 10.90 -2.79
N VAL A 130 -2.30 9.63 -2.71
CA VAL A 130 -3.55 9.19 -3.36
C VAL A 130 -4.75 9.83 -2.67
N ALA A 131 -4.75 9.91 -1.35
CA ALA A 131 -5.81 10.57 -0.59
C ALA A 131 -5.95 12.06 -0.96
N HIS A 132 -4.85 12.79 -1.14
CA HIS A 132 -4.88 14.18 -1.60
C HIS A 132 -5.49 14.34 -3.00
N ALA A 133 -5.20 13.41 -3.90
CA ALA A 133 -5.82 13.43 -5.22
C ALA A 133 -7.32 13.16 -5.15
N VAL A 134 -7.72 12.09 -4.46
CA VAL A 134 -9.12 11.68 -4.33
C VAL A 134 -9.94 12.69 -3.54
N ILE A 135 -9.44 13.19 -2.41
CA ILE A 135 -10.22 14.02 -1.48
C ILE A 135 -10.15 15.49 -1.86
N ASP A 136 -8.94 16.00 -2.14
CA ASP A 136 -8.69 17.43 -2.32
C ASP A 136 -8.54 17.83 -3.79
N GLY A 137 -8.42 16.87 -4.71
CA GLY A 137 -8.15 17.15 -6.12
C GLY A 137 -6.77 17.77 -6.35
N LYS A 138 -5.76 17.32 -5.59
CA LYS A 138 -4.38 17.85 -5.62
C LYS A 138 -3.36 16.81 -6.03
N GLY A 139 -2.15 17.26 -6.31
CA GLY A 139 -1.00 16.39 -6.52
C GLY A 139 -0.87 15.84 -7.95
N PRO A 140 0.09 14.93 -8.16
CA PRO A 140 0.56 14.56 -9.49
C PRO A 140 -0.46 13.74 -10.28
N LEU A 141 -1.37 13.04 -9.60
CA LEU A 141 -2.41 12.23 -10.21
C LEU A 141 -3.43 13.06 -11.00
N MET A 142 -3.65 14.32 -10.63
CA MET A 142 -4.58 15.23 -11.31
C MET A 142 -4.13 15.65 -12.72
N HIS A 143 -2.84 15.55 -13.04
CA HIS A 143 -2.29 15.98 -14.31
C HIS A 143 -2.69 15.05 -15.46
N GLY A 144 -3.80 15.31 -16.15
CA GLY A 144 -4.26 14.47 -17.26
C GLY A 144 -5.77 14.23 -17.30
N GLY A 145 -6.51 14.76 -16.31
CA GLY A 145 -7.95 15.02 -16.45
C GLY A 145 -8.92 13.86 -16.22
N SER A 146 -8.44 12.69 -15.76
CA SER A 146 -9.32 11.52 -15.54
C SER A 146 -9.90 11.42 -14.12
N LEU A 147 -9.30 12.10 -13.14
CA LEU A 147 -9.68 11.99 -11.73
C LEU A 147 -10.73 13.05 -11.35
N VAL A 148 -11.78 12.62 -10.64
CA VAL A 148 -12.84 13.49 -10.11
C VAL A 148 -12.73 13.53 -8.58
N PRO A 149 -12.46 14.70 -7.97
CA PRO A 149 -12.37 14.80 -6.52
C PRO A 149 -13.69 14.39 -5.85
N GLY A 150 -13.58 13.63 -4.76
CA GLY A 150 -14.69 13.04 -4.01
C GLY A 150 -15.18 11.70 -4.56
N HIS A 151 -14.61 11.18 -5.65
CA HIS A 151 -14.99 9.92 -6.28
C HIS A 151 -13.76 9.04 -6.51
N ILE A 152 -13.87 7.75 -6.17
CA ILE A 152 -12.82 6.75 -6.36
C ILE A 152 -13.17 5.91 -7.58
N ALA A 153 -12.38 6.01 -8.64
CA ALA A 153 -12.48 5.12 -9.79
C ALA A 153 -11.52 3.93 -9.65
N LYS A 154 -11.69 2.94 -10.54
CA LYS A 154 -10.86 1.74 -10.59
C LYS A 154 -9.35 2.03 -10.57
N ALA A 155 -8.91 3.07 -11.29
CA ALA A 155 -7.49 3.42 -11.38
C ALA A 155 -6.89 3.81 -10.03
N GLU A 156 -7.63 4.57 -9.20
CA GLU A 156 -7.18 4.91 -7.85
C GLU A 156 -7.20 3.68 -6.94
N VAL A 157 -8.19 2.80 -7.07
CA VAL A 157 -8.21 1.53 -6.31
C VAL A 157 -7.01 0.64 -6.68
N ASP A 158 -6.68 0.54 -7.96
CA ASP A 158 -5.55 -0.27 -8.44
C ASP A 158 -4.22 0.28 -7.92
N LEU A 159 -4.08 1.62 -7.84
CA LEU A 159 -2.90 2.25 -7.24
C LEU A 159 -2.82 2.03 -5.73
N LEU A 160 -3.93 2.22 -4.99
CA LEU A 160 -3.99 1.92 -3.55
C LEU A 160 -3.62 0.46 -3.30
N ARG A 161 -4.08 -0.45 -4.15
CA ARG A 161 -3.75 -1.88 -4.06
C ARG A 161 -2.26 -2.13 -4.27
N ARG A 162 -1.63 -1.51 -5.28
CA ARG A 162 -0.17 -1.60 -5.50
C ARG A 162 0.60 -1.18 -4.25
N ILE A 163 0.22 -0.06 -3.63
CA ILE A 163 0.90 0.46 -2.44
C ILE A 163 0.72 -0.47 -1.23
N LEU A 164 -0.52 -0.92 -0.97
CA LEU A 164 -0.82 -1.77 0.18
C LEU A 164 -0.24 -3.17 0.07
N TYR A 165 -0.03 -3.68 -1.15
CA TYR A 165 0.49 -5.02 -1.41
C TYR A 165 1.96 -5.04 -1.82
N ALA A 166 2.64 -3.90 -1.70
CA ALA A 166 4.06 -3.80 -1.94
C ALA A 166 4.86 -4.58 -0.87
N TYR A 167 5.96 -5.21 -1.27
CA TYR A 167 6.76 -6.12 -0.41
C TYR A 167 7.53 -5.40 0.73
N GLY A 168 7.50 -4.07 0.75
CA GLY A 168 8.25 -3.23 1.67
C GLY A 168 7.51 -2.79 2.93
N GLY A 169 6.76 -3.62 3.65
CA GLY A 169 6.17 -3.22 4.94
C GLY A 169 6.85 -3.92 6.12
N ASP A 170 7.09 -3.24 7.25
CA ASP A 170 7.54 -3.86 8.50
C ASP A 170 6.38 -4.69 9.10
N GLY A 171 6.13 -5.87 8.51
CA GLY A 171 5.00 -6.72 8.82
C GLY A 171 4.47 -7.61 7.68
N ASN A 172 4.91 -7.42 6.42
CA ASN A 172 4.68 -8.21 5.18
C ASN A 172 3.30 -8.89 4.90
N ILE A 173 2.32 -8.70 5.78
CA ILE A 173 0.96 -9.28 5.80
C ILE A 173 0.02 -8.33 6.54
N ALA A 174 0.49 -7.58 7.55
CA ALA A 174 -0.32 -6.71 8.40
C ALA A 174 -0.39 -5.28 7.89
N ILE A 175 -1.60 -4.79 7.64
CA ILE A 175 -1.89 -3.37 7.39
C ILE A 175 -1.55 -2.58 8.66
N SER A 176 -0.81 -1.49 8.55
CA SER A 176 -0.45 -0.66 9.71
C SER A 176 -1.60 0.25 10.14
N LYS A 177 -1.53 0.75 11.38
CA LYS A 177 -2.49 1.76 11.86
C LYS A 177 -2.47 3.01 11.00
N ALA A 178 -1.29 3.47 10.56
CA ALA A 178 -1.15 4.67 9.74
C ALA A 178 -1.84 4.51 8.37
N GLU A 179 -1.66 3.35 7.73
CA GLU A 179 -2.35 3.00 6.47
C GLU A 179 -3.86 2.93 6.66
N ALA A 180 -4.31 2.25 7.73
CA ALA A 180 -5.72 2.11 8.07
C ALA A 180 -6.38 3.48 8.30
N GLU A 181 -5.68 4.44 8.91
CA GLU A 181 -6.17 5.80 9.09
C GLU A 181 -6.36 6.55 7.76
N VAL A 182 -5.44 6.38 6.81
CA VAL A 182 -5.59 6.95 5.45
C VAL A 182 -6.80 6.36 4.75
N LEU A 183 -6.98 5.03 4.79
CA LEU A 183 -8.11 4.35 4.17
C LEU A 183 -9.45 4.78 4.77
N PHE A 184 -9.54 4.91 6.10
CA PHE A 184 -10.73 5.46 6.76
C PHE A 184 -10.99 6.89 6.33
N ARG A 185 -9.97 7.75 6.24
CA ARG A 185 -10.16 9.14 5.79
C ARG A 185 -10.70 9.20 4.36
N ILE A 186 -10.16 8.38 3.45
CA ILE A 186 -10.66 8.27 2.07
C ILE A 186 -12.12 7.80 2.08
N ASN A 187 -12.42 6.70 2.78
CA ASN A 187 -13.77 6.15 2.90
C ASN A 187 -14.76 7.19 3.44
N ASP A 188 -14.31 7.97 4.43
CA ASP A 188 -15.16 8.94 5.09
C ASP A 188 -15.57 10.10 4.19
N ARG A 189 -14.61 10.57 3.40
CA ARG A 189 -14.75 11.72 2.50
C ARG A 189 -15.44 11.37 1.18
N THR A 190 -15.46 10.09 0.82
CA THR A 190 -16.05 9.58 -0.43
C THR A 190 -17.32 8.77 -0.20
N ALA A 191 -17.79 8.64 1.05
CA ALA A 191 -18.91 7.79 1.44
C ALA A 191 -20.24 8.06 0.69
N ALA A 192 -20.45 9.28 0.20
CA ALA A 192 -21.67 9.67 -0.51
C ALA A 192 -21.54 9.54 -2.04
N ALA A 193 -20.36 9.20 -2.55
CA ALA A 193 -20.11 9.05 -3.97
C ALA A 193 -20.40 7.62 -4.45
N ASP A 194 -20.71 7.51 -5.74
CA ASP A 194 -20.85 6.23 -6.44
C ASP A 194 -19.46 5.69 -6.80
N ASN A 195 -18.72 5.26 -5.78
CA ASN A 195 -17.34 4.76 -5.96
C ASN A 195 -17.32 3.41 -6.68
N ASP A 196 -16.21 3.11 -7.34
CA ASP A 196 -16.00 1.80 -7.96
C ASP A 196 -16.17 0.67 -6.91
N PRO A 197 -16.93 -0.41 -7.20
CA PRO A 197 -17.17 -1.48 -6.24
C PRO A 197 -15.91 -2.15 -5.68
N SER A 198 -14.80 -2.10 -6.43
CA SER A 198 -13.52 -2.63 -5.96
C SER A 198 -12.91 -1.83 -4.80
N TRP A 199 -13.36 -0.59 -4.55
CA TRP A 199 -12.98 0.19 -3.37
C TRP A 199 -13.53 -0.44 -2.09
N SER A 200 -14.81 -0.80 -2.07
CA SER A 200 -15.45 -1.45 -0.93
C SER A 200 -14.75 -2.77 -0.58
N ASP A 201 -14.37 -3.54 -1.59
CA ASP A 201 -13.60 -4.78 -1.43
C ASP A 201 -12.23 -4.52 -0.78
N LEU A 202 -11.47 -3.58 -1.33
CA LEU A 202 -10.14 -3.23 -0.83
C LEU A 202 -10.21 -2.71 0.62
N PHE A 203 -11.12 -1.77 0.90
CA PHE A 203 -11.28 -1.17 2.22
C PHE A 203 -11.65 -2.22 3.28
N VAL A 204 -12.68 -3.03 3.03
CA VAL A 204 -13.14 -4.04 3.99
C VAL A 204 -12.03 -5.04 4.28
N LYS A 205 -11.33 -5.53 3.25
CA LYS A 205 -10.24 -6.50 3.42
C LYS A 205 -9.06 -5.91 4.19
N ALA A 206 -8.63 -4.71 3.82
CA ALA A 206 -7.47 -4.07 4.45
C ALA A 206 -7.75 -3.77 5.94
N ILE A 207 -8.91 -3.21 6.27
CA ILE A 207 -9.24 -2.92 7.67
C ILE A 207 -9.52 -4.19 8.48
N ALA A 208 -10.14 -5.21 7.88
CA ALA A 208 -10.29 -6.50 8.55
C ALA A 208 -8.93 -7.13 8.84
N ASN A 209 -7.99 -7.09 7.89
CA ASN A 209 -6.62 -7.54 8.11
C ASN A 209 -5.96 -6.75 9.26
N TYR A 210 -6.05 -5.42 9.27
CA TYR A 210 -5.52 -4.61 10.37
C TYR A 210 -6.08 -5.02 11.74
N VAL A 211 -7.40 -5.22 11.85
CA VAL A 211 -8.07 -5.48 13.14
C VAL A 211 -7.99 -6.95 13.57
N MET A 212 -7.83 -7.87 12.62
CA MET A 212 -7.87 -9.32 12.90
C MET A 212 -6.53 -10.02 12.82
N CYS A 213 -5.56 -9.49 12.08
CA CYS A 213 -4.27 -10.14 11.82
C CYS A 213 -3.09 -9.43 12.48
N SER A 214 -3.33 -8.32 13.17
CA SER A 214 -2.41 -7.73 14.15
C SER A 214 -2.12 -8.64 15.35
N THR A 215 -2.95 -9.66 15.56
CA THR A 215 -2.76 -10.71 16.56
C THR A 215 -2.98 -12.08 15.86
N GLY A 216 -1.96 -12.94 15.92
CA GLY A 216 -1.80 -14.20 15.18
C GLY A 216 -2.95 -15.22 15.10
N TYR A 217 -3.42 -15.50 13.89
CA TYR A 217 -4.40 -16.53 13.53
C TYR A 217 -4.00 -18.00 13.86
N GLU A 218 -4.89 -18.76 14.53
CA GLU A 218 -4.83 -20.24 14.57
C GLU A 218 -5.80 -20.86 13.53
N PRO A 219 -5.38 -21.86 12.73
CA PRO A 219 -6.24 -22.46 11.71
C PRO A 219 -7.51 -23.08 12.30
N PRO A 220 -8.71 -22.80 11.73
CA PRO A 220 -9.97 -23.31 12.25
C PRO A 220 -10.01 -24.83 12.19
N THR A 221 -10.61 -25.46 13.20
CA THR A 221 -10.86 -26.90 13.19
C THR A 221 -11.77 -27.27 12.01
N ARG A 222 -11.67 -28.50 11.51
CA ARG A 222 -12.48 -29.00 10.38
C ARG A 222 -13.98 -28.75 10.56
N GLU A 223 -14.47 -28.79 11.79
CA GLU A 223 -15.88 -28.53 12.13
C GLU A 223 -16.26 -27.05 11.98
N VAL A 224 -15.33 -26.14 12.32
CA VAL A 224 -15.49 -24.69 12.12
C VAL A 224 -15.42 -24.34 10.64
N ALA A 225 -14.51 -24.98 9.88
CA ALA A 225 -14.45 -24.85 8.42
C ALA A 225 -15.75 -25.32 7.74
N LEU A 226 -16.30 -26.47 8.15
CA LEU A 226 -17.57 -27.00 7.65
C LEU A 226 -18.79 -26.15 8.04
N ARG A 227 -18.76 -25.48 9.21
CA ARG A 227 -19.80 -24.52 9.61
C ARG A 227 -19.76 -23.27 8.74
N HIS A 228 -18.58 -22.81 8.34
CA HIS A 228 -18.42 -21.71 7.38
C HIS A 228 -18.90 -22.12 5.98
N GLU A 229 -18.66 -23.36 5.53
CA GLU A 229 -19.18 -23.87 4.26
C GLU A 229 -20.71 -23.96 4.22
N ASN A 230 -21.36 -24.53 5.25
CA ASN A 230 -22.83 -24.71 5.25
C ASN A 230 -23.61 -23.38 5.30
N PHE A 231 -23.04 -22.34 5.90
CA PHE A 231 -23.64 -21.00 5.91
C PHE A 231 -23.64 -20.35 4.52
N LEU A 232 -22.69 -20.71 3.64
CA LEU A 232 -22.58 -20.16 2.28
C LEU A 232 -23.75 -20.51 1.39
N ASP A 233 -24.36 -21.67 1.63
CA ASP A 233 -25.48 -22.15 0.84
C ASP A 233 -26.81 -21.49 1.23
N GLU A 234 -26.91 -20.91 2.43
CA GLU A 234 -28.16 -20.31 2.97
C GLU A 234 -28.24 -18.78 2.85
N ALA A 235 -27.11 -18.07 2.77
CA ALA A 235 -27.07 -16.60 2.76
C ALA A 235 -27.18 -15.97 1.35
N ALA A 236 -28.33 -16.12 0.70
CA ALA A 236 -28.70 -15.35 -0.50
C ALA A 236 -30.18 -14.96 -0.41
N PRO A 237 -30.53 -13.65 -0.30
CA PRO A 237 -30.64 -12.84 -1.53
C PRO A 237 -30.60 -11.30 -1.33
N THR A 238 -29.56 -10.71 -0.73
CA THR A 238 -29.35 -9.24 -0.78
C THR A 238 -27.92 -8.80 -1.11
N LEU A 239 -26.95 -9.72 -1.06
CA LEU A 239 -25.52 -9.47 -1.32
C LEU A 239 -24.90 -10.62 -2.17
N GLY A 240 -25.69 -11.13 -3.12
CA GLY A 240 -25.45 -12.40 -3.83
C GLY A 240 -24.38 -12.33 -4.91
N GLY A 241 -23.26 -13.03 -4.68
CA GLY A 241 -22.15 -13.24 -5.62
C GLY A 241 -20.79 -12.78 -5.06
N PHE A 242 -20.81 -11.75 -4.21
CA PHE A 242 -19.62 -11.10 -3.65
C PHE A 242 -19.01 -11.88 -2.46
N PHE A 243 -19.84 -12.42 -1.56
CA PHE A 243 -19.38 -13.12 -0.35
C PHE A 243 -19.11 -14.63 -0.55
N SER A 244 -19.74 -15.28 -1.54
CA SER A 244 -19.65 -16.74 -1.75
C SER A 244 -18.23 -17.21 -2.12
N ARG A 245 -17.47 -16.45 -2.91
CA ARG A 245 -16.09 -16.81 -3.31
C ARG A 245 -15.03 -16.51 -2.25
N MET A 246 -15.33 -15.62 -1.29
CA MET A 246 -14.39 -15.23 -0.24
C MET A 246 -14.30 -16.27 0.89
N VAL A 247 -15.31 -17.13 1.01
CA VAL A 247 -15.46 -18.04 2.15
C VAL A 247 -15.35 -19.52 1.75
N SER A 248 -15.47 -19.87 0.45
CA SER A 248 -15.29 -21.25 -0.04
C SER A 248 -13.85 -21.81 0.08
N GLY A 249 -12.89 -21.00 0.53
CA GLY A 249 -11.53 -21.45 0.86
C GLY A 249 -11.09 -21.15 2.31
N GLY A 250 -11.99 -20.62 3.15
CA GLY A 250 -11.65 -20.16 4.49
C GLY A 250 -10.72 -18.95 4.52
N PHE A 251 -10.54 -18.35 5.71
CA PHE A 251 -9.61 -17.22 5.93
C PHE A 251 -8.15 -17.56 5.51
N ALA A 252 -7.81 -18.85 5.50
CA ALA A 252 -6.56 -19.37 4.96
C ALA A 252 -6.44 -19.20 3.43
N ALA A 253 -7.51 -19.36 2.66
CA ALA A 253 -7.50 -19.05 1.23
C ALA A 253 -7.52 -17.55 0.93
N ILE A 254 -7.95 -16.71 1.88
CA ILE A 254 -7.74 -15.26 1.79
C ILE A 254 -6.24 -14.98 1.82
N LEU A 255 -5.48 -15.66 2.69
CA LEU A 255 -4.00 -15.67 2.71
C LEU A 255 -3.42 -16.27 1.41
N GLU A 256 -4.00 -17.36 0.90
CA GLU A 256 -3.59 -18.03 -0.34
C GLU A 256 -3.83 -17.17 -1.60
N ALA A 257 -4.86 -16.31 -1.58
CA ALA A 257 -5.15 -15.34 -2.62
C ALA A 257 -4.21 -14.11 -2.61
N TYR A 258 -3.35 -13.95 -1.60
CA TYR A 258 -2.22 -12.99 -1.64
C TYR A 258 -1.05 -13.50 -2.50
N HIS A 259 -1.10 -14.75 -2.97
CA HIS A 259 -0.04 -15.33 -3.79
C HIS A 259 -0.44 -15.36 -5.27
N SER A 260 0.22 -14.53 -6.09
CA SER A 260 0.35 -14.81 -7.51
C SER A 260 1.44 -15.87 -7.70
N PRO A 261 1.34 -16.81 -8.68
CA PRO A 261 2.25 -17.94 -8.79
C PRO A 261 3.59 -17.50 -9.38
N GLY A 262 4.66 -17.62 -8.59
CA GLY A 262 6.06 -17.49 -9.04
C GLY A 262 7.02 -18.22 -8.10
N ASP A 263 7.86 -19.09 -8.67
CA ASP A 263 8.84 -19.96 -8.00
C ASP A 263 9.77 -19.24 -7.00
N ILE A 264 10.13 -19.90 -5.88
CA ILE A 264 11.48 -20.02 -5.24
C ILE A 264 11.38 -20.90 -3.96
N GLU A 265 11.05 -22.20 -4.09
CA GLU A 265 10.72 -23.16 -3.01
C GLU A 265 11.57 -23.18 -1.70
N ALA A 266 12.83 -22.68 -1.69
CA ALA A 266 13.73 -22.76 -0.53
C ALA A 266 13.67 -21.55 0.43
N GLU A 267 13.40 -20.33 -0.06
CA GLU A 267 13.16 -19.17 0.82
C GLU A 267 11.78 -19.26 1.49
N TRP A 268 10.90 -20.10 0.95
CA TRP A 268 9.52 -20.30 1.36
C TRP A 268 9.42 -21.07 2.68
N GLU A 269 10.23 -22.10 2.86
CA GLU A 269 10.17 -22.90 4.09
C GLU A 269 10.68 -22.15 5.33
N ALA A 270 11.70 -21.31 5.18
CA ALA A 270 12.24 -20.51 6.27
C ALA A 270 11.28 -19.38 6.68
N ARG A 271 10.58 -18.78 5.70
CA ARG A 271 9.58 -17.72 5.92
C ARG A 271 8.24 -18.26 6.40
N ASN A 272 7.78 -19.42 5.92
CA ASN A 272 6.62 -20.10 6.48
C ASN A 272 6.81 -20.37 7.97
N ARG A 273 8.00 -20.79 8.41
CA ARG A 273 8.28 -21.00 9.84
C ARG A 273 8.28 -19.70 10.68
N ALA A 274 8.64 -18.56 10.07
CA ALA A 274 8.62 -17.25 10.73
C ALA A 274 7.20 -16.65 10.77
N ALA A 275 6.44 -16.77 9.67
CA ALA A 275 5.02 -16.46 9.59
C ALA A 275 4.20 -17.35 10.54
N GLU A 276 4.51 -18.65 10.63
CA GLU A 276 3.97 -19.59 11.62
C GLU A 276 4.38 -19.24 13.06
N ALA A 277 5.53 -18.59 13.29
CA ALA A 277 5.94 -18.14 14.62
C ALA A 277 5.23 -16.85 15.05
N LEU A 278 4.95 -15.94 14.11
CA LEU A 278 4.14 -14.74 14.33
C LEU A 278 2.64 -15.08 14.45
N ALA A 279 2.18 -16.05 13.66
CA ALA A 279 0.80 -16.59 13.69
C ALA A 279 0.50 -17.39 14.96
N ARG A 280 1.49 -18.00 15.62
CA ARG A 280 1.35 -18.74 16.88
C ARG A 280 0.92 -17.91 18.11
N ARG A 281 0.51 -16.65 17.94
CA ARG A 281 0.31 -15.71 19.05
C ARG A 281 -1.11 -15.15 19.26
N ALA A 282 -2.17 -15.60 18.58
CA ALA A 282 -3.49 -15.04 18.92
C ALA A 282 -4.76 -15.84 18.69
N GLU A 283 -5.78 -15.38 19.41
CA GLU A 283 -7.17 -15.72 19.17
C GLU A 283 -8.12 -14.53 19.44
N THR A 284 -7.63 -13.30 19.66
CA THR A 284 -8.48 -12.17 20.10
C THR A 284 -8.09 -10.84 19.46
N ILE A 285 -9.09 -10.12 18.93
CA ILE A 285 -8.95 -8.69 18.58
C ILE A 285 -8.47 -7.97 19.85
N ASP A 286 -7.34 -7.27 19.77
CA ASP A 286 -6.81 -6.56 20.93
C ASP A 286 -7.77 -5.44 21.36
N ALA A 287 -7.80 -5.14 22.65
CA ALA A 287 -8.68 -4.12 23.21
C ALA A 287 -8.46 -2.75 22.54
N SER A 288 -7.21 -2.40 22.22
CA SER A 288 -6.87 -1.11 21.61
C SER A 288 -7.40 -0.98 20.17
N GLU A 289 -7.43 -2.08 19.41
CA GLU A 289 -7.92 -2.12 18.03
C GLU A 289 -9.43 -2.16 17.97
N ALA A 290 -10.05 -2.90 18.90
CA ALA A 290 -11.49 -2.89 19.08
C ALA A 290 -12.01 -1.50 19.46
N GLU A 291 -11.31 -0.79 20.36
CA GLU A 291 -11.62 0.59 20.74
C GLU A 291 -11.43 1.56 19.58
N TRP A 292 -10.29 1.46 18.88
CA TRP A 292 -10.01 2.27 17.70
C TRP A 292 -11.08 2.08 16.61
N LEU A 293 -11.44 0.84 16.28
CA LEU A 293 -12.45 0.56 15.26
C LEU A 293 -13.82 1.10 15.68
N ALA A 294 -14.18 0.93 16.95
CA ALA A 294 -15.44 1.45 17.47
C ALA A 294 -15.50 2.98 17.37
N GLU A 295 -14.40 3.68 17.64
CA GLU A 295 -14.30 5.13 17.48
C GLU A 295 -14.44 5.54 16.00
N ARG A 296 -13.71 4.90 15.09
CA ARG A 296 -13.73 5.23 13.64
C ARG A 296 -15.07 4.98 12.98
N VAL A 297 -15.78 3.94 13.40
CA VAL A 297 -17.16 3.65 12.93
C VAL A 297 -18.19 4.58 13.61
N GLY A 298 -17.74 5.60 14.35
CA GLY A 298 -18.55 6.67 14.89
C GLY A 298 -19.18 6.36 16.24
N GLY A 299 -18.74 5.31 16.95
CA GLY A 299 -19.20 4.96 18.29
C GLY A 299 -20.72 4.81 18.40
N GLY A 300 -21.40 4.51 17.30
CA GLY A 300 -22.86 4.44 17.22
C GLY A 300 -23.60 5.79 17.23
N ARG A 301 -22.90 6.92 17.07
CA ARG A 301 -23.46 8.29 17.03
C ARG A 301 -24.07 8.67 15.68
N ARG A 302 -23.76 7.91 14.63
CA ARG A 302 -24.34 8.04 13.29
C ARG A 302 -24.72 6.67 12.71
N PRO A 303 -25.58 6.61 11.69
CA PRO A 303 -25.81 5.38 10.95
C PRO A 303 -24.52 4.81 10.35
N LEU A 304 -24.45 3.48 10.32
CA LEU A 304 -23.36 2.74 9.67
C LEU A 304 -23.42 2.95 8.16
N ARG A 305 -22.28 3.33 7.58
CA ARG A 305 -22.09 3.36 6.12
C ARG A 305 -21.95 1.94 5.58
N ASP A 306 -22.12 1.78 4.27
CA ASP A 306 -22.17 0.46 3.64
C ASP A 306 -20.85 -0.32 3.83
N ASN A 307 -19.70 0.34 3.63
CA ASN A 307 -18.39 -0.26 3.87
C ASN A 307 -18.16 -0.66 5.34
N GLU A 308 -18.63 0.16 6.29
CA GLU A 308 -18.51 -0.13 7.72
C GLU A 308 -19.40 -1.30 8.13
N ARG A 309 -20.62 -1.36 7.58
CA ARG A 309 -21.53 -2.48 7.78
C ARG A 309 -20.95 -3.77 7.21
N ALA A 310 -20.37 -3.72 6.02
CA ALA A 310 -19.71 -4.86 5.39
C ALA A 310 -18.51 -5.34 6.22
N LEU A 311 -17.67 -4.42 6.72
CA LEU A 311 -16.56 -4.72 7.62
C LEU A 311 -17.01 -5.39 8.92
N LEU A 312 -17.99 -4.79 9.61
CA LEU A 312 -18.53 -5.35 10.85
C LEU A 312 -19.20 -6.72 10.63
N THR A 313 -19.87 -6.90 9.48
CA THR A 313 -20.41 -8.21 9.08
C THR A 313 -19.28 -9.23 8.96
N LEU A 314 -18.20 -8.90 8.26
CA LEU A 314 -17.04 -9.78 8.08
C LEU A 314 -16.43 -10.17 9.44
N ILE A 315 -16.18 -9.20 10.31
CA ILE A 315 -15.62 -9.43 11.66
C ILE A 315 -16.53 -10.34 12.48
N LYS A 316 -17.85 -10.11 12.46
CA LYS A 316 -18.83 -10.93 13.20
C LYS A 316 -18.79 -12.42 12.81
N HIS A 317 -18.55 -12.70 11.54
CA HIS A 317 -18.50 -14.08 11.05
C HIS A 317 -17.12 -14.71 11.27
N ALA A 318 -16.06 -13.93 11.16
CA ALA A 318 -14.71 -14.45 11.15
C ALA A 318 -14.04 -14.49 12.54
N ALA A 319 -14.49 -13.69 13.51
CA ALA A 319 -13.97 -13.69 14.87
C ALA A 319 -14.77 -14.64 15.78
N PRO A 320 -14.14 -15.69 16.36
CA PRO A 320 -14.80 -16.61 17.29
C PRO A 320 -15.15 -15.91 18.62
N GLU A 321 -14.29 -14.98 19.08
CA GLU A 321 -14.53 -14.13 20.24
C GLU A 321 -14.57 -12.64 19.83
N ILE A 322 -15.72 -12.01 20.07
CA ILE A 322 -15.92 -10.59 19.79
C ILE A 322 -15.62 -9.78 21.04
N HIS A 323 -14.66 -8.85 20.93
CA HIS A 323 -14.35 -7.90 22.00
C HIS A 323 -15.59 -7.11 22.44
N PRO A 324 -15.87 -6.95 23.76
CA PRO A 324 -17.09 -6.30 24.26
C PRO A 324 -17.40 -4.94 23.65
N THR A 325 -16.37 -4.13 23.35
CA THR A 325 -16.51 -2.80 22.73
C THR A 325 -17.16 -2.83 21.34
N LEU A 326 -17.01 -3.93 20.59
CA LEU A 326 -17.59 -4.07 19.26
C LEU A 326 -19.02 -4.64 19.28
N LYS A 327 -19.44 -5.31 20.37
CA LYS A 327 -20.77 -5.94 20.47
C LYS A 327 -21.94 -4.99 20.15
N PRO A 328 -22.01 -3.76 20.69
CA PRO A 328 -23.11 -2.85 20.39
C PRO A 328 -23.17 -2.40 18.93
N LEU A 329 -22.03 -2.41 18.23
CA LEU A 329 -21.98 -2.08 16.80
C LEU A 329 -22.41 -3.27 15.95
N LEU A 330 -22.01 -4.50 16.32
CA LEU A 330 -22.40 -5.73 15.62
C LEU A 330 -23.89 -6.06 15.77
N GLU A 331 -24.51 -5.67 16.87
CA GLU A 331 -25.97 -5.79 17.05
C GLU A 331 -26.76 -4.90 16.08
N LYS A 332 -26.20 -3.77 15.65
CA LYS A 332 -26.85 -2.83 14.70
C LYS A 332 -26.77 -3.28 13.23
N VAL A 333 -25.94 -4.28 12.96
CA VAL A 333 -25.76 -4.88 11.62
C VAL A 333 -26.73 -6.06 11.40
N ALA A 334 -27.35 -6.55 12.49
CA ALA A 334 -28.38 -7.60 12.45
C ALA A 334 -29.73 -7.10 11.92
#